data_AF-A0A2V5SWB9-F1
#
_entry.id   AF-A0A2V5SWB9-F1
#
_cell.length_a   1.000
_cell.length_b   1.000
_cell.length_c   1.000
_cell.angle_alpha   90.00
_cell.angle_beta   90.00
_cell.angle_gamma   90.00
#
_symmetry.space_group_name_H-M   'P 1'
#
loop_
_entity.id
_entity.type
_entity.pdbx_description
1 polymer ?
#
loop_
_entity_poly.entity_id
_entity_poly.type
_entity_poly.pdbx_seq_one_letter_code
_entity_poly.pdbx_strand_id
1 'polypeptide(L)'
;MSDAEARENRKNGFFCLLIGFLIFLQIVITPQAGGPHHYSMIFPLPLLAFAFLAKSLYTQFSTENLRRLAVLLFGSAALCLFVINVHNTAVYLFHFRTNPRYSPRWSPEIYSLSHYINEHGFEAKSVICVDWGMHNQLHALAPKKLRRRMHDFWPPFKELGNKNWEKQSAVVNHIFPKGKSLVLTFAASKETFPETRRNFLDSLSTHPELKSHLVKEFWFAGEKIYELYEIFRPPDGEHHKSVTPQQPPLPTQIVFAPNSDGLDYHRMSSGTQ
;
A
#
# COMPACT_ATOMS: atom_id res chain seq x y z
N MET A 1 46.19 -10.21 -22.87
CA MET A 1 44.80 -10.60 -23.22
C MET A 1 44.83 -11.16 -24.62
N SER A 2 44.20 -12.30 -24.90
CA SER A 2 44.15 -12.81 -26.27
C SER A 2 43.20 -11.97 -27.12
N ASP A 3 43.41 -11.93 -28.44
CA ASP A 3 42.48 -11.23 -29.36
C ASP A 3 41.05 -11.80 -29.29
N ALA A 4 40.93 -13.09 -28.96
CA ALA A 4 39.66 -13.75 -28.74
C ALA A 4 38.93 -13.18 -27.50
N GLU A 5 39.63 -13.05 -26.37
CA GLU A 5 39.08 -12.47 -25.14
C GLU A 5 38.71 -10.98 -25.34
N ALA A 6 39.49 -10.24 -26.14
CA ALA A 6 39.19 -8.84 -26.46
C ALA A 6 37.92 -8.72 -27.31
N ARG A 7 37.79 -9.59 -28.30
CA ARG A 7 36.59 -9.65 -29.14
C ARG A 7 35.35 -10.02 -28.34
N GLU A 8 35.48 -10.96 -27.40
CA GLU A 8 34.39 -11.36 -26.52
C GLU A 8 33.97 -10.22 -25.58
N ASN A 9 34.92 -9.55 -24.94
CA ASN A 9 34.65 -8.37 -24.12
C ASN A 9 33.92 -7.27 -24.91
N ARG A 10 34.31 -7.00 -26.17
CA ARG A 10 33.57 -6.03 -27.01
C ARG A 10 32.14 -6.46 -27.29
N LYS A 11 31.91 -7.74 -27.59
CA LYS A 11 30.55 -8.28 -27.80
C LYS A 11 29.69 -8.12 -26.54
N ASN A 12 30.23 -8.49 -25.38
CA ASN A 12 29.53 -8.39 -24.10
C ASN A 12 29.24 -6.93 -23.75
N GLY A 13 30.21 -6.04 -23.93
CA GLY A 13 30.04 -4.61 -23.69
C GLY A 13 28.99 -3.99 -24.60
N PHE A 14 29.01 -4.32 -25.89
CA PHE A 14 28.02 -3.87 -26.86
C PHE A 14 26.62 -4.41 -26.53
N PHE A 15 26.51 -5.69 -26.14
CA PHE A 15 25.26 -6.29 -25.72
C PHE A 15 24.66 -5.54 -24.52
N CYS A 16 25.45 -5.29 -23.47
CA CYS A 16 25.00 -4.53 -22.30
C CYS A 16 24.55 -3.11 -22.68
N LEU A 17 25.29 -2.44 -23.56
CA LEU A 17 24.94 -1.10 -24.04
C LEU A 17 23.62 -1.11 -24.81
N LEU A 18 23.47 -2.04 -25.76
CA LEU A 18 22.29 -2.18 -26.60
C LEU A 18 21.05 -2.47 -25.75
N ILE A 19 21.10 -3.47 -24.88
CA ILE A 19 19.97 -3.81 -24.02
C ILE A 19 19.64 -2.66 -23.06
N GLY A 20 20.65 -2.02 -22.46
CA GLY A 20 20.45 -0.87 -21.58
C GLY A 20 19.78 0.30 -22.32
N PHE A 21 20.20 0.57 -23.55
CA PHE A 21 19.60 1.59 -24.41
C PHE A 21 18.16 1.26 -24.81
N LEU A 22 17.88 0.01 -25.18
CA LEU A 22 16.52 -0.42 -25.55
C LEU A 22 15.56 -0.32 -24.36
N ILE A 23 15.98 -0.73 -23.16
CA ILE A 23 15.20 -0.59 -21.93
C ILE A 23 14.96 0.89 -21.62
N PHE A 24 15.98 1.73 -21.74
CA PHE A 24 15.84 3.17 -21.57
C PHE A 24 14.83 3.77 -22.55
N LEU A 25 14.91 3.40 -23.84
CA LEU A 25 13.96 3.87 -24.84
C LEU A 25 12.53 3.45 -24.49
N GLN A 26 12.32 2.19 -24.09
CA GLN A 26 11.02 1.70 -23.64
C GLN A 26 10.48 2.51 -22.46
N ILE A 27 11.31 2.85 -21.47
CA ILE A 27 10.93 3.66 -20.32
C ILE A 27 10.52 5.08 -20.75
N VAL A 28 11.26 5.69 -21.69
CA VAL A 28 10.98 7.05 -22.16
C VAL A 28 9.69 7.11 -22.98
N ILE A 29 9.42 6.11 -23.83
CA ILE A 29 8.23 6.10 -24.70
C ILE A 29 6.97 5.56 -24.03
N THR A 30 7.10 4.80 -22.93
CA THR A 30 5.96 4.20 -22.24
C THR A 30 5.40 5.15 -21.20
N PRO A 31 4.14 5.59 -21.33
CA PRO A 31 3.50 6.44 -20.31
C PRO A 31 3.54 5.78 -18.92
N GLN A 32 3.87 6.57 -17.90
CA GLN A 32 3.97 6.14 -16.49
C GLN A 32 5.07 5.11 -16.16
N ALA A 33 6.00 4.84 -17.07
CA ALA A 33 7.18 4.01 -16.77
C ALA A 33 8.26 4.74 -15.93
N GLY A 34 7.90 5.77 -15.14
CA GLY A 34 8.83 6.53 -14.30
C GLY A 34 9.12 5.91 -12.92
N GLY A 35 8.60 4.72 -12.62
CA GLY A 35 8.80 4.06 -11.34
C GLY A 35 10.28 3.77 -11.01
N PRO A 36 10.71 3.87 -9.73
CA PRO A 36 12.10 3.59 -9.32
C PRO A 36 12.61 2.19 -9.73
N HIS A 37 11.70 1.22 -9.82
CA HIS A 37 12.03 -0.14 -10.26
C HIS A 37 12.46 -0.18 -11.74
N HIS A 38 11.99 0.73 -12.59
CA HIS A 38 12.45 0.81 -13.97
C HIS A 38 13.88 1.34 -14.08
N TYR A 39 14.28 2.24 -13.19
CA TYR A 39 15.69 2.66 -13.09
C TYR A 39 16.58 1.47 -12.69
N SER A 40 16.12 0.63 -11.76
CA SER A 40 16.85 -0.59 -11.37
C SER A 40 16.90 -1.67 -12.45
N MET A 41 16.12 -1.55 -13.54
CA MET A 41 16.24 -2.44 -14.71
C MET A 41 17.32 -1.97 -15.69
N ILE A 42 17.56 -0.66 -15.78
CA ILE A 42 18.65 -0.09 -16.59
C ILE A 42 19.99 -0.29 -15.86
N PHE A 43 20.02 -0.07 -14.55
CA PHE A 43 21.16 -0.41 -13.72
C PHE A 43 21.26 -1.94 -13.59
N PRO A 44 22.41 -2.61 -13.79
CA PRO A 44 23.78 -2.09 -13.91
C PRO A 44 24.32 -2.06 -15.35
N LEU A 45 23.47 -2.12 -16.38
CA LEU A 45 23.89 -2.35 -17.77
C LEU A 45 24.91 -1.33 -18.30
N PRO A 46 24.79 -0.01 -18.05
CA PRO A 46 25.82 0.95 -18.44
C PRO A 46 27.18 0.71 -17.76
N LEU A 47 27.19 0.25 -16.51
CA LEU A 47 28.44 -0.06 -15.78
C LEU A 47 29.12 -1.30 -16.33
N LEU A 48 28.34 -2.34 -16.65
CA LEU A 48 28.86 -3.55 -17.26
C LEU A 48 29.39 -3.28 -18.67
N ALA A 49 28.64 -2.52 -19.47
CA ALA A 49 29.07 -2.09 -20.80
C ALA A 49 30.42 -1.35 -20.72
N PHE A 50 30.52 -0.41 -19.79
CA PHE A 50 31.74 0.33 -19.52
C PHE A 50 32.91 -0.57 -19.13
N ALA A 51 32.73 -1.49 -18.19
CA ALA A 51 33.80 -2.39 -17.72
C ALA A 51 34.34 -3.29 -18.85
N PHE A 52 33.44 -3.89 -19.64
CA PHE A 52 33.82 -4.76 -20.75
C PHE A 52 34.54 -4.00 -21.88
N LEU A 53 34.04 -2.81 -22.24
CA LEU A 53 34.65 -1.99 -23.29
C LEU A 53 36.00 -1.41 -22.84
N ALA A 54 36.09 -0.91 -21.61
CA ALA A 54 37.32 -0.36 -21.03
C ALA A 54 38.43 -1.41 -20.95
N LYS A 55 38.10 -2.63 -20.47
CA LYS A 55 39.07 -3.75 -20.41
C LYS A 55 39.59 -4.10 -21.80
N SER A 56 38.71 -4.23 -22.80
CA SER A 56 39.14 -4.54 -24.17
C SER A 56 40.03 -3.45 -24.76
N LEU A 57 39.67 -2.18 -24.59
CA LEU A 57 40.38 -1.07 -25.21
C LEU A 57 41.73 -0.81 -24.54
N TYR A 58 41.81 -0.90 -23.21
CA TYR A 58 43.06 -0.75 -22.47
C TYR A 58 44.14 -1.76 -22.92
N THR A 59 43.74 -2.99 -23.24
CA THR A 59 44.69 -4.06 -23.63
C THR A 59 45.13 -4.04 -25.09
N GLN A 60 44.42 -3.33 -25.97
CA GLN A 60 44.71 -3.32 -27.41
C GLN A 60 45.52 -2.10 -27.87
N PHE A 61 45.66 -1.07 -27.05
CA PHE A 61 46.46 0.10 -27.41
C PHE A 61 47.96 -0.20 -27.25
N SER A 62 48.68 -0.28 -28.38
CA SER A 62 50.12 -0.55 -28.40
C SER A 62 50.97 0.67 -28.02
N THR A 63 50.42 1.89 -28.12
CA THR A 63 51.13 3.12 -27.79
C THR A 63 50.69 3.67 -26.44
N GLU A 64 51.68 4.18 -25.70
CA GLU A 64 51.46 4.74 -24.37
C GLU A 64 50.47 5.91 -24.36
N ASN A 65 50.46 6.72 -25.42
CA ASN A 65 49.56 7.86 -25.59
C ASN A 65 48.08 7.44 -25.71
N LEU A 66 47.79 6.39 -26.49
CA LEU A 66 46.43 5.86 -26.63
C LEU A 66 45.95 5.23 -25.31
N ARG A 67 46.84 4.54 -24.59
CA ARG A 67 46.55 4.01 -23.25
C ARG A 67 46.23 5.12 -22.26
N ARG A 68 47.03 6.21 -22.24
CA ARG A 68 46.79 7.39 -21.40
C ARG A 68 45.45 8.06 -21.74
N LEU A 69 45.11 8.20 -23.02
CA LEU A 69 43.83 8.73 -23.46
C LEU A 69 42.65 7.85 -23.01
N ALA A 70 42.76 6.53 -23.15
CA ALA A 70 41.74 5.60 -22.64
C ALA A 70 41.57 5.73 -21.14
N VAL A 71 42.66 5.74 -20.37
CA VAL A 71 42.61 5.93 -18.91
C VAL A 71 41.94 7.25 -18.55
N LEU A 72 42.22 8.34 -19.28
CA LEU A 72 41.56 9.62 -19.05
C LEU A 72 40.06 9.56 -19.35
N LEU A 73 39.65 9.00 -20.49
CA LEU A 73 38.24 8.90 -20.88
C LEU A 73 37.46 8.00 -19.91
N PHE A 74 37.97 6.80 -19.64
CA PHE A 74 37.34 5.86 -18.72
C PHE A 74 37.38 6.39 -17.28
N GLY A 75 38.51 6.91 -16.82
CA GLY A 75 38.64 7.54 -15.50
C GLY A 75 37.65 8.69 -15.32
N SER A 76 37.50 9.56 -16.33
CA SER A 76 36.55 10.69 -16.29
C SER A 76 35.10 10.22 -16.27
N ALA A 77 34.75 9.21 -17.07
CA ALA A 77 33.41 8.63 -17.08
C ALA A 77 33.07 7.92 -15.76
N ALA A 78 34.00 7.16 -15.20
CA ALA A 78 33.84 6.53 -13.88
C ALA A 78 33.69 7.58 -12.77
N LEU A 79 34.49 8.65 -12.81
CA LEU A 79 34.39 9.78 -11.88
C LEU A 79 33.04 10.48 -12.01
N CYS A 80 32.57 10.73 -13.23
CA CYS A 80 31.25 11.34 -13.48
C CYS A 80 30.12 10.48 -12.90
N LEU A 81 30.15 9.16 -13.16
CA LEU A 81 29.18 8.22 -12.58
C LEU A 81 29.25 8.22 -11.06
N PHE A 82 30.44 8.23 -10.47
CA PHE A 82 30.61 8.30 -9.02
C PHE A 82 30.03 9.59 -8.45
N VAL A 83 30.35 10.75 -9.04
CA VAL A 83 29.86 12.06 -8.61
C VAL A 83 28.34 12.14 -8.71
N ILE A 84 27.75 11.66 -9.82
CA ILE A 84 26.28 11.62 -9.99
C ILE A 84 25.64 10.74 -8.91
N ASN A 85 26.21 9.56 -8.63
CA ASN A 85 25.67 8.69 -7.60
C ASN A 85 25.79 9.31 -6.21
N VAL A 86 26.94 9.91 -5.85
CA VAL A 86 27.13 10.62 -4.58
C VAL A 86 26.15 11.79 -4.46
N HIS A 87 25.98 12.58 -5.53
CA HIS A 87 25.02 13.69 -5.56
C HIS A 87 23.60 13.18 -5.36
N ASN A 88 23.17 12.17 -6.11
CA ASN A 88 21.85 11.57 -5.95
C ASN A 88 21.64 11.04 -4.53
N THR A 89 22.61 10.30 -3.97
CA THR A 89 22.54 9.83 -2.58
C THR A 89 22.43 10.99 -1.59
N ALA A 90 23.21 12.05 -1.76
CA ALA A 90 23.15 13.23 -0.90
C ALA A 90 21.78 13.92 -0.98
N VAL A 91 21.22 14.07 -2.20
CA VAL A 91 19.88 14.63 -2.42
C VAL A 91 18.80 13.77 -1.78
N TYR A 92 18.85 12.44 -1.95
CA TYR A 92 17.93 11.52 -1.27
C TYR A 92 18.03 11.63 0.25
N LEU A 93 19.24 11.60 0.82
CA LEU A 93 19.45 11.73 2.25
C LEU A 93 18.98 13.09 2.78
N PHE A 94 19.21 14.16 2.03
CA PHE A 94 18.70 15.48 2.35
C PHE A 94 17.17 15.45 2.42
N HIS A 95 16.49 14.96 1.38
CA HIS A 95 15.04 14.83 1.39
C HIS A 95 14.51 13.96 2.54
N PHE A 96 15.19 12.87 2.90
CA PHE A 96 14.81 12.07 4.07
C PHE A 96 14.92 12.84 5.39
N ARG A 97 15.89 13.75 5.51
CA ARG A 97 16.14 14.52 6.74
C ARG A 97 15.30 15.79 6.84
N THR A 98 15.01 16.44 5.71
CA THR A 98 14.45 17.80 5.69
C THR A 98 13.03 17.88 5.18
N ASN A 99 12.45 16.81 4.63
CA ASN A 99 11.08 16.86 4.16
C ASN A 99 10.09 16.77 5.34
N PRO A 100 9.38 17.86 5.69
CA PRO A 100 8.41 17.83 6.78
C PRO A 100 7.15 17.04 6.40
N ARG A 101 6.94 16.78 5.11
CA ARG A 101 5.79 16.05 4.57
C ARG A 101 6.23 14.69 4.07
N TYR A 102 6.04 13.70 4.94
CA TYR A 102 6.18 12.31 4.55
C TYR A 102 5.08 11.90 3.57
N SER A 103 5.43 11.04 2.61
CA SER A 103 4.41 10.31 1.86
C SER A 103 3.58 9.52 2.88
N PRO A 104 2.23 9.52 2.80
CA PRO A 104 1.42 8.70 3.72
C PRO A 104 1.81 7.23 3.67
N ARG A 105 2.22 6.76 2.48
CA ARG A 105 2.78 5.42 2.29
C ARG A 105 4.01 5.16 3.12
N TRP A 106 4.81 6.17 3.48
CA TRP A 106 6.02 6.06 4.31
C TRP A 106 6.03 7.14 5.39
N SER A 107 5.01 7.11 6.26
CA SER A 107 4.90 8.04 7.38
C SER A 107 5.66 7.52 8.61
N PRO A 108 6.16 8.38 9.52
CA PRO A 108 6.74 7.93 10.79
C PRO A 108 5.74 7.11 11.64
N GLU A 109 4.45 7.32 11.41
CA GLU A 109 3.40 6.63 12.14
C GLU A 109 3.30 5.12 11.81
N ILE A 110 4.02 4.67 10.76
CA ILE A 110 4.18 3.24 10.47
C ILE A 110 4.79 2.47 11.66
N TYR A 111 5.63 3.13 12.47
CA TYR A 111 6.24 2.51 13.64
C TYR A 111 5.24 2.30 14.78
N SER A 112 4.39 3.31 15.06
CA SER A 112 3.28 3.22 16.01
C SER A 112 2.29 2.13 15.60
N LEU A 113 1.95 2.09 14.31
CA LEU A 113 1.09 1.06 13.73
C LEU A 113 1.72 -0.33 13.86
N SER A 114 3.00 -0.48 13.50
CA SER A 114 3.70 -1.75 13.61
C SER A 114 3.78 -2.24 15.07
N HIS A 115 3.99 -1.34 16.02
CA HIS A 115 4.03 -1.70 17.44
C HIS A 115 2.70 -2.29 17.89
N TYR A 116 1.60 -1.61 17.58
CA TYR A 116 0.25 -2.09 17.90
C TYR A 116 -0.05 -3.46 17.25
N ILE A 117 0.28 -3.63 15.97
CA ILE A 117 0.08 -4.90 15.26
C ILE A 117 0.94 -6.01 15.84
N ASN A 118 2.17 -5.71 16.29
CA ASN A 118 3.04 -6.70 16.91
C ASN A 118 2.53 -7.17 18.28
N GLU A 119 1.85 -6.29 19.02
CA GLU A 119 1.24 -6.61 20.32
C GLU A 119 -0.07 -7.40 20.17
N HIS A 120 -0.96 -6.96 19.27
CA HIS A 120 -2.33 -7.50 19.18
C HIS A 120 -2.57 -8.46 18.00
N GLY A 121 -1.65 -8.52 17.03
CA GLY A 121 -1.82 -9.26 15.79
C GLY A 121 -1.79 -10.78 15.94
N PHE A 122 -1.27 -11.31 17.05
CA PHE A 122 -1.22 -12.75 17.30
C PHE A 122 -2.59 -13.37 17.60
N GLU A 123 -3.54 -12.58 18.11
CA GLU A 123 -4.93 -12.98 18.35
C GLU A 123 -5.72 -13.10 17.04
N ALA A 124 -5.30 -12.38 16.01
CA ALA A 124 -5.96 -12.38 14.72
C ALA A 124 -5.53 -13.58 13.87
N LYS A 125 -6.47 -14.15 13.13
CA LYS A 125 -6.20 -15.17 12.11
C LYS A 125 -5.45 -14.56 10.92
N SER A 126 -5.77 -13.30 10.59
CA SER A 126 -5.12 -12.56 9.51
C SER A 126 -4.94 -11.08 9.86
N VAL A 127 -3.92 -10.46 9.26
CA VAL A 127 -3.67 -9.01 9.25
C VAL A 127 -3.66 -8.59 7.78
N ILE A 128 -4.65 -7.82 7.37
CA ILE A 128 -4.94 -7.53 5.96
C ILE A 128 -4.61 -6.08 5.67
N CYS A 129 -3.79 -5.83 4.65
CA CYS A 129 -3.59 -4.49 4.08
C CYS A 129 -4.51 -4.32 2.87
N VAL A 130 -5.43 -3.36 2.95
CA VAL A 130 -6.46 -3.11 1.93
C VAL A 130 -5.92 -2.38 0.73
N ASP A 131 -4.95 -1.48 0.93
CA ASP A 131 -4.41 -0.60 -0.11
C ASP A 131 -2.89 -0.76 -0.22
N TRP A 132 -2.35 -0.40 -1.39
CA TRP A 132 -0.95 -0.56 -1.71
C TRP A 132 -0.07 0.43 -0.93
N GLY A 133 1.06 -0.08 -0.43
CA GLY A 133 2.15 0.73 0.10
C GLY A 133 2.52 0.44 1.56
N MET A 134 1.60 -0.05 2.40
CA MET A 134 1.88 -0.30 3.83
C MET A 134 2.38 -1.71 4.14
N HIS A 135 1.99 -2.72 3.36
CA HIS A 135 2.27 -4.13 3.67
C HIS A 135 3.75 -4.43 3.88
N ASN A 136 4.61 -4.03 2.93
CA ASN A 136 6.04 -4.35 2.96
C ASN A 136 6.74 -3.80 4.22
N GLN A 137 6.33 -2.60 4.66
CA GLN A 137 6.88 -1.98 5.86
C GLN A 137 6.47 -2.73 7.12
N LEU A 138 5.17 -3.00 7.27
CA LEU A 138 4.65 -3.74 8.41
C LEU A 138 5.23 -5.15 8.46
N HIS A 139 5.33 -5.83 7.31
CA HIS A 139 5.93 -7.16 7.22
C HIS A 139 7.42 -7.14 7.60
N ALA A 140 8.18 -6.10 7.20
CA ALA A 140 9.58 -5.95 7.58
C ALA A 140 9.75 -5.75 9.11
N LEU A 141 8.88 -4.93 9.71
CA LEU A 141 8.91 -4.59 11.14
C LEU A 141 8.26 -5.67 12.04
N ALA A 142 7.50 -6.61 11.47
CA ALA A 142 6.84 -7.66 12.23
C ALA A 142 7.78 -8.83 12.63
N PRO A 143 7.54 -9.50 13.78
CA PRO A 143 8.19 -10.75 14.13
C PRO A 143 7.93 -11.85 13.08
N LYS A 144 8.89 -12.75 12.87
CA LYS A 144 8.80 -13.84 11.87
C LYS A 144 7.54 -14.69 12.00
N LYS A 145 7.04 -14.91 13.22
CA LYS A 145 5.82 -15.68 13.49
C LYS A 145 4.55 -14.96 13.01
N LEU A 146 4.50 -13.62 13.09
CA LEU A 146 3.35 -12.81 12.70
C LEU A 146 3.29 -12.60 11.18
N ARG A 147 4.45 -12.44 10.53
CA ARG A 147 4.59 -12.22 9.07
C ARG A 147 3.73 -13.14 8.20
N ARG A 148 3.61 -14.43 8.58
CA ARG A 148 2.82 -15.43 7.83
C ARG A 148 1.31 -15.16 7.81
N ARG A 149 0.82 -14.30 8.70
CA ARG A 149 -0.59 -13.90 8.81
C ARG A 149 -0.86 -12.56 8.14
N MET A 150 0.17 -11.90 7.62
CA MET A 150 0.05 -10.59 7.00
C MET A 150 -0.17 -10.78 5.51
N HIS A 151 -1.17 -10.10 4.97
CA HIS A 151 -1.58 -10.25 3.57
C HIS A 151 -1.73 -8.89 2.91
N ASP A 152 -1.27 -8.82 1.66
CA ASP A 152 -1.46 -7.66 0.79
C ASP A 152 -2.59 -7.95 -0.21
N PHE A 153 -3.75 -7.32 -0.02
CA PHE A 153 -4.95 -7.58 -0.82
C PHE A 153 -5.39 -6.36 -1.63
N TRP A 154 -4.50 -5.39 -1.87
CA TRP A 154 -4.84 -4.25 -2.71
C TRP A 154 -5.34 -4.63 -4.12
N PRO A 155 -4.80 -5.64 -4.85
CA PRO A 155 -5.31 -5.95 -6.18
C PRO A 155 -6.74 -6.52 -6.14
N PRO A 156 -7.05 -7.53 -5.30
CA PRO A 156 -8.42 -8.02 -5.14
C PRO A 156 -9.42 -6.93 -4.74
N PHE A 157 -9.08 -6.03 -3.80
CA PHE A 157 -9.96 -4.94 -3.42
C PHE A 157 -10.15 -3.93 -4.55
N LYS A 158 -9.11 -3.62 -5.33
CA LYS A 158 -9.20 -2.70 -6.46
C LYS A 158 -10.16 -3.20 -7.54
N GLU A 159 -10.13 -4.50 -7.82
CA GLU A 159 -10.99 -5.13 -8.83
C GLU A 159 -12.40 -5.47 -8.32
N LEU A 160 -12.63 -5.41 -7.01
CA LEU A 160 -13.84 -5.97 -6.39
C LEU A 160 -15.11 -5.33 -6.96
N GLY A 161 -15.13 -4.00 -7.11
CA GLY A 161 -16.26 -3.26 -7.67
C GLY A 161 -16.64 -3.64 -9.11
N ASN A 162 -15.75 -4.31 -9.86
CA ASN A 162 -16.00 -4.72 -11.25
C ASN A 162 -16.55 -6.16 -11.38
N LYS A 163 -16.75 -6.85 -10.25
CA LYS A 163 -17.20 -8.25 -10.23
C LYS A 163 -18.72 -8.32 -9.94
N ASN A 164 -19.37 -9.39 -10.40
CA ASN A 164 -20.76 -9.67 -10.02
C ASN A 164 -20.82 -10.15 -8.55
N TRP A 165 -22.03 -10.18 -7.97
CA TRP A 165 -22.23 -10.52 -6.56
C TRP A 165 -21.59 -11.85 -6.13
N GLU A 166 -21.73 -12.90 -6.93
CA GLU A 166 -21.18 -14.23 -6.63
C GLU A 166 -19.65 -14.21 -6.54
N LYS A 167 -19.00 -13.56 -7.51
CA LYS A 167 -17.53 -13.42 -7.52
C LYS A 167 -17.05 -12.47 -6.42
N GLN A 168 -17.77 -11.38 -6.15
CA GLN A 168 -17.46 -10.49 -5.02
C GLN A 168 -17.51 -11.26 -3.70
N SER A 169 -18.60 -11.99 -3.45
CA SER A 169 -18.80 -12.80 -2.26
C SER A 169 -17.70 -13.85 -2.08
N ALA A 170 -17.31 -14.53 -3.16
CA ALA A 170 -16.21 -15.49 -3.13
C ALA A 170 -14.86 -14.84 -2.76
N VAL A 171 -14.56 -13.66 -3.32
CA VAL A 171 -13.34 -12.90 -3.02
C VAL A 171 -13.34 -12.41 -1.57
N VAL A 172 -14.43 -11.82 -1.10
CA VAL A 172 -14.59 -11.36 0.29
C VAL A 172 -14.41 -12.54 1.26
N ASN A 173 -15.02 -13.69 0.96
CA ASN A 173 -14.90 -14.89 1.78
C ASN A 173 -13.49 -15.49 1.80
N HIS A 174 -12.70 -15.26 0.75
CA HIS A 174 -11.29 -15.66 0.68
C HIS A 174 -10.40 -14.69 1.48
N ILE A 175 -10.65 -13.38 1.36
CA ILE A 175 -9.90 -12.34 2.07
C ILE A 175 -10.12 -12.42 3.58
N PHE A 176 -11.37 -12.62 4.02
CA PHE A 176 -11.73 -12.67 5.43
C PHE A 176 -11.95 -14.11 5.91
N PRO A 177 -10.93 -14.74 6.52
CA PRO A 177 -11.10 -16.05 7.12
C PRO A 177 -12.06 -15.98 8.31
N LYS A 178 -12.64 -17.13 8.66
CA LYS A 178 -13.45 -17.27 9.89
C LYS A 178 -12.62 -16.91 11.12
N GLY A 179 -13.26 -16.21 12.06
CA GLY A 179 -12.65 -15.63 13.25
C GLY A 179 -12.26 -14.16 13.07
N LYS A 180 -11.37 -13.70 13.94
CA LYS A 180 -10.88 -12.33 14.00
C LYS A 180 -9.82 -12.05 12.93
N SER A 181 -9.97 -10.94 12.23
CA SER A 181 -9.00 -10.37 11.29
C SER A 181 -8.76 -8.91 11.65
N LEU A 182 -7.50 -8.46 11.59
CA LEU A 182 -7.16 -7.05 11.68
C LEU A 182 -7.02 -6.49 10.27
N VAL A 183 -7.65 -5.36 9.98
CA VAL A 183 -7.72 -4.81 8.63
C VAL A 183 -7.25 -3.37 8.63
N LEU A 184 -6.28 -3.10 7.77
CA LEU A 184 -5.53 -1.86 7.71
C LEU A 184 -5.81 -1.16 6.39
N THR A 185 -6.18 0.11 6.47
CA THR A 185 -6.38 0.96 5.30
C THR A 185 -5.81 2.36 5.57
N PHE A 186 -5.51 3.09 4.51
CA PHE A 186 -5.17 4.50 4.64
C PHE A 186 -6.43 5.28 5.01
N ALA A 187 -6.26 6.40 5.70
CA ALA A 187 -7.31 7.38 5.84
C ALA A 187 -7.75 7.90 4.46
N ALA A 188 -9.00 8.35 4.35
CA ALA A 188 -9.47 9.04 3.16
C ALA A 188 -8.51 10.19 2.79
N SER A 189 -8.24 10.36 1.49
CA SER A 189 -7.25 11.29 0.88
C SER A 189 -5.78 10.85 0.97
N LYS A 190 -5.47 9.77 1.69
CA LYS A 190 -4.11 9.24 1.83
C LYS A 190 -3.89 7.94 1.02
N GLU A 191 -4.93 7.46 0.35
CA GLU A 191 -4.94 6.23 -0.44
C GLU A 191 -4.03 6.29 -1.67
N THR A 192 -3.46 5.15 -2.04
CA THR A 192 -2.85 4.97 -3.38
C THR A 192 -3.94 4.72 -4.41
N PHE A 193 -4.87 3.81 -4.10
CA PHE A 193 -6.01 3.47 -4.94
C PHE A 193 -7.30 3.71 -4.17
N PRO A 194 -7.95 4.87 -4.34
CA PRO A 194 -9.17 5.22 -3.59
C PRO A 194 -10.29 4.16 -3.70
N GLU A 195 -10.33 3.40 -4.79
CA GLU A 195 -11.28 2.32 -5.01
C GLU A 195 -11.11 1.17 -4.01
N THR A 196 -9.89 0.91 -3.52
CA THR A 196 -9.64 -0.20 -2.59
C THR A 196 -10.33 0.03 -1.24
N ARG A 197 -10.16 1.21 -0.65
CA ARG A 197 -10.84 1.60 0.60
C ARG A 197 -12.35 1.64 0.41
N ARG A 198 -12.82 2.21 -0.70
CA ARG A 198 -14.27 2.24 -1.01
C ARG A 198 -14.85 0.83 -1.08
N ASN A 199 -14.27 -0.04 -1.91
CA ASN A 199 -14.74 -1.41 -2.08
C ASN A 199 -14.64 -2.23 -0.78
N PHE A 200 -13.62 -1.96 0.05
CA PHE A 200 -13.53 -2.54 1.39
C PHE A 200 -14.71 -2.13 2.27
N LEU A 201 -14.98 -0.84 2.41
CA LEU A 201 -16.09 -0.34 3.22
C LEU A 201 -17.45 -0.80 2.69
N ASP A 202 -17.61 -0.81 1.36
CA ASP A 202 -18.81 -1.33 0.71
C ASP A 202 -19.00 -2.82 1.05
N SER A 203 -17.92 -3.62 1.09
CA SER A 203 -17.99 -5.03 1.50
C SER A 203 -18.50 -5.20 2.92
N LEU A 204 -18.14 -4.31 3.86
CA LEU A 204 -18.67 -4.36 5.23
C LEU A 204 -20.17 -4.09 5.28
N SER A 205 -20.68 -3.27 4.37
CA SER A 205 -22.10 -2.94 4.27
C SER A 205 -22.93 -4.04 3.59
N THR A 206 -22.35 -4.75 2.62
CA THR A 206 -23.05 -5.77 1.82
C THR A 206 -22.92 -7.18 2.40
N HIS A 207 -21.93 -7.42 3.28
CA HIS A 207 -21.71 -8.69 3.96
C HIS A 207 -22.00 -8.57 5.48
N PRO A 208 -23.27 -8.69 5.91
CA PRO A 208 -23.67 -8.50 7.30
C PRO A 208 -23.06 -9.53 8.27
N GLU A 209 -22.54 -10.64 7.77
CA GLU A 209 -21.76 -11.62 8.51
C GLU A 209 -20.39 -11.09 8.97
N LEU A 210 -19.85 -10.05 8.32
CA LEU A 210 -18.60 -9.40 8.71
C LEU A 210 -18.88 -8.35 9.77
N LYS A 211 -18.84 -8.76 11.04
CA LYS A 211 -18.98 -7.81 12.15
C LYS A 211 -17.69 -7.00 12.24
N SER A 212 -17.80 -5.69 12.04
CA SER A 212 -16.64 -4.80 12.01
C SER A 212 -16.80 -3.63 12.96
N HIS A 213 -15.67 -3.16 13.49
CA HIS A 213 -15.59 -1.88 14.18
C HIS A 213 -14.20 -1.27 13.98
N LEU A 214 -14.14 0.07 14.01
CA LEU A 214 -12.89 0.81 14.00
C LEU A 214 -12.24 0.68 15.39
N VAL A 215 -11.05 0.11 15.43
CA VAL A 215 -10.30 -0.14 16.67
C VAL A 215 -9.44 1.06 17.02
N LYS A 216 -8.71 1.58 16.02
CA LYS A 216 -7.72 2.63 16.23
C LYS A 216 -7.49 3.45 14.97
N GLU A 217 -7.28 4.73 15.18
CA GLU A 217 -6.79 5.65 14.16
C GLU A 217 -5.36 6.05 14.51
N PHE A 218 -4.56 6.25 13.48
CA PHE A 218 -3.15 6.61 13.61
C PHE A 218 -2.93 7.95 12.93
N TRP A 219 -2.37 8.91 13.67
CA TRP A 219 -2.31 10.32 13.29
C TRP A 219 -0.87 10.82 13.26
N PHE A 220 -0.55 11.66 12.29
CA PHE A 220 0.76 12.31 12.20
C PHE A 220 0.58 13.77 11.77
N ALA A 221 1.22 14.69 12.49
CA ALA A 221 1.18 16.13 12.19
C ALA A 221 -0.26 16.70 12.02
N GLY A 222 -1.22 16.21 12.80
CA GLY A 222 -2.62 16.63 12.74
C GLY A 222 -3.46 16.00 11.63
N GLU A 223 -2.88 15.11 10.83
CA GLU A 223 -3.59 14.37 9.78
C GLU A 223 -3.75 12.90 10.16
N LYS A 224 -4.93 12.34 9.88
CA LYS A 224 -5.15 10.89 10.00
C LYS A 224 -4.43 10.19 8.84
N ILE A 225 -3.64 9.17 9.16
CA ILE A 225 -2.84 8.44 8.17
C ILE A 225 -3.38 7.03 7.96
N TYR A 226 -3.62 6.28 9.04
CA TYR A 226 -4.10 4.90 8.97
C TYR A 226 -5.36 4.70 9.81
N GLU A 227 -6.19 3.77 9.36
CA GLU A 227 -7.35 3.25 10.08
C GLU A 227 -7.16 1.74 10.27
N LEU A 228 -7.36 1.27 11.50
CA LEU A 228 -7.35 -0.14 11.84
C LEU A 228 -8.74 -0.58 12.25
N TYR A 229 -9.27 -1.56 11.54
CA TYR A 229 -10.53 -2.21 11.81
C TYR A 229 -10.29 -3.61 12.37
N GLU A 230 -11.14 -4.04 13.28
CA GLU A 230 -11.28 -5.45 13.62
C GLU A 230 -12.51 -5.99 12.89
N ILE A 231 -12.34 -7.14 12.25
CA ILE A 231 -13.41 -7.86 11.57
C ILE A 231 -13.53 -9.25 12.16
N PHE A 232 -14.72 -9.58 12.63
CA PHE A 232 -15.05 -10.92 13.06
C PHE A 232 -16.05 -11.54 12.09
N ARG A 233 -15.65 -12.68 11.51
CA ARG A 233 -16.54 -13.52 10.70
C ARG A 233 -16.87 -14.79 11.49
N PRO A 234 -18.15 -15.05 11.82
CA PRO A 234 -18.51 -16.22 12.62
C PRO A 234 -18.18 -17.53 11.88
N PRO A 235 -17.87 -18.61 12.60
CA PRO A 235 -17.77 -19.95 12.01
C PRO A 235 -19.14 -20.43 11.48
N ASP A 236 -19.13 -21.31 10.48
CA ASP A 236 -20.36 -21.90 9.93
C ASP A 236 -21.12 -22.61 11.06
N GLY A 237 -22.39 -22.23 11.28
CA GLY A 237 -23.25 -22.78 12.34
C GLY A 237 -23.58 -21.79 13.46
N GLU A 238 -22.88 -20.66 13.58
CA GLU A 238 -23.28 -19.56 14.47
C GLU A 238 -24.10 -18.51 13.72
N HIS A 239 -25.24 -18.92 13.16
CA HIS A 239 -26.33 -17.96 13.01
C HIS A 239 -26.81 -17.65 14.43
N HIS A 240 -26.39 -16.52 14.98
CA HIS A 240 -26.98 -15.98 16.19
C HIS A 240 -28.50 -16.11 16.09
N LYS A 241 -29.09 -16.82 17.06
CA LYS A 241 -30.51 -16.71 17.39
C LYS A 241 -30.82 -15.22 17.36
N SER A 242 -31.63 -14.80 16.39
CA SER A 242 -32.25 -13.50 16.42
C SER A 242 -32.89 -13.38 17.80
N VAL A 243 -32.39 -12.45 18.60
CA VAL A 243 -33.14 -11.98 19.76
C VAL A 243 -34.35 -11.30 19.13
N THR A 244 -35.46 -12.03 19.06
CA THR A 244 -36.77 -11.47 18.79
C THR A 244 -36.93 -10.28 19.73
N PRO A 245 -37.22 -9.06 19.23
CA PRO A 245 -37.59 -7.98 20.13
C PRO A 245 -38.79 -8.48 20.92
N GLN A 246 -38.64 -8.65 22.23
CA GLN A 246 -39.79 -8.79 23.10
C GLN A 246 -40.62 -7.53 22.89
N GLN A 247 -41.79 -7.74 22.28
CA GLN A 247 -42.86 -6.77 22.22
C GLN A 247 -43.06 -6.23 23.65
N PRO A 248 -43.05 -4.90 23.88
CA PRO A 248 -43.43 -4.37 25.18
C PRO A 248 -44.83 -4.88 25.51
N PRO A 249 -45.12 -5.28 26.76
CA PRO A 249 -46.47 -5.66 27.13
C PRO A 249 -47.42 -4.50 26.82
N LEU A 250 -48.53 -4.82 26.16
CA LEU A 250 -49.63 -3.88 25.91
C LEU A 250 -50.02 -3.20 27.23
N PRO A 251 -50.21 -1.88 27.24
CA PRO A 251 -50.71 -1.19 28.43
C PRO A 251 -52.09 -1.75 28.77
N THR A 252 -52.21 -2.23 30.00
CA THR A 252 -53.48 -2.61 30.63
C THR A 252 -54.47 -1.46 30.45
N GLN A 253 -55.60 -1.72 29.78
CA GLN A 253 -56.70 -0.77 29.69
C GLN A 253 -57.20 -0.50 31.12
N ILE A 254 -56.87 0.69 31.63
CA ILE A 254 -57.52 1.24 32.82
C ILE A 254 -58.92 1.64 32.38
N VAL A 255 -59.91 0.88 32.85
CA VAL A 255 -61.33 1.23 32.74
C VAL A 255 -61.57 2.43 33.66
N PHE A 256 -61.68 3.62 33.08
CA PHE A 256 -62.20 4.79 33.78
C PHE A 256 -63.73 4.78 33.70
N ALA A 257 -64.38 4.74 34.87
CA ALA A 257 -65.80 4.99 35.01
C ALA A 257 -66.13 6.46 34.67
N PRO A 258 -67.31 6.75 34.10
CA PRO A 258 -67.68 8.10 33.69
C PRO A 258 -68.13 8.89 34.90
N ASN A 259 -67.48 10.01 35.19
CA ASN A 259 -68.09 11.09 35.96
C ASN A 259 -68.15 12.33 35.09
N SER A 260 -69.39 12.71 34.81
CA SER A 260 -69.86 14.05 34.54
C SER A 260 -69.19 15.06 35.46
N ASP A 261 -68.63 16.12 34.88
CA ASP A 261 -69.09 17.47 35.15
C ASP A 261 -68.52 18.40 34.08
N GLY A 262 -69.43 19.18 33.48
CA GLY A 262 -69.09 20.19 32.48
C GLY A 262 -68.36 21.37 33.11
N LEU A 263 -67.67 22.11 32.25
CA LEU A 263 -67.64 23.57 32.26
C LEU A 263 -67.00 24.05 30.95
N ASP A 264 -67.82 24.79 30.19
CA ASP A 264 -67.43 25.66 29.08
C ASP A 264 -66.25 26.57 29.45
N TYR A 265 -65.35 26.82 28.50
CA TYR A 265 -64.84 28.18 28.24
C TYR A 265 -64.30 28.32 26.81
N HIS A 266 -64.64 29.48 26.24
CA HIS A 266 -64.41 29.99 24.89
C HIS A 266 -62.93 30.25 24.49
N ARG A 267 -62.64 30.01 23.19
CA ARG A 267 -62.10 30.96 22.17
C ARG A 267 -60.71 31.64 22.38
N MET A 268 -59.79 31.40 21.43
CA MET A 268 -58.96 32.34 20.61
C MET A 268 -57.72 31.57 20.06
N SER A 269 -57.60 31.28 18.76
CA SER A 269 -57.10 32.12 17.64
C SER A 269 -55.59 32.42 17.63
N SER A 270 -54.92 31.91 16.59
CA SER A 270 -53.89 32.52 15.71
C SER A 270 -52.52 32.99 16.23
N GLY A 271 -51.46 32.63 15.48
CA GLY A 271 -50.25 33.45 15.26
C GLY A 271 -48.94 32.66 15.40
N THR A 272 -48.34 32.16 14.30
CA THR A 272 -47.13 32.72 13.64
C THR A 272 -46.03 33.22 14.57
N GLN A 273 -44.88 32.54 14.53
CA GLN A 273 -43.58 33.05 14.07
C GLN A 273 -42.75 31.89 13.52
#